data_AF-A0A1N6T3C4-F1
#
_entry.id   AF-A0A1N6T3C4-F1
#
_cell.length_a   1.000
_cell.length_b   1.000
_cell.length_c   1.000
_cell.angle_alpha   90.00
_cell.angle_beta   90.00
_cell.angle_gamma   90.00
#
_symmetry.space_group_name_H-M   'P 1'
#
loop_
_entity.id
_entity.type
_entity.pdbx_description
1 polymer ?
#
loop_
_entity_poly.entity_id
_entity_poly.type
_entity_poly.pdbx_seq_one_letter_code
_entity_poly.pdbx_strand_id
1 'polypeptide(L)'
;MKNTAAFNDGREGDVAGLVREVQGRVGALADLLHGLSEEVIEGTDATGAVVARVNGAGHLLGLSIDPRAMRDLDHVAMSAAIRGAIGAARSETAERLAMAMEGFTADSTGHSAADITRDITGDFADSPSPGDPLAPYVQALLREG
;
A
#
# COMPACT_ATOMS: atom_id res chain seq x y z
N MET A 1 -5.17 22.42 -18.14
CA MET A 1 -4.70 21.74 -19.37
C MET A 1 -3.62 22.57 -20.06
N LYS A 2 -2.36 22.50 -19.60
CA LYS A 2 -1.22 23.21 -20.23
C LYS A 2 0.09 22.40 -20.34
N ASN A 3 0.15 21.15 -19.86
CA ASN A 3 1.44 20.45 -19.71
C ASN A 3 1.75 19.35 -20.74
N THR A 4 0.76 18.72 -21.36
CA THR A 4 1.03 17.73 -22.44
C THR A 4 1.50 18.39 -23.74
N ALA A 5 1.12 19.64 -23.98
CA ALA A 5 1.64 20.43 -25.10
C ALA A 5 3.10 20.87 -24.89
N ALA A 6 3.60 20.91 -23.65
CA ALA A 6 4.96 21.36 -23.35
C ALA A 6 6.04 20.32 -23.70
N PHE A 7 5.66 19.04 -23.82
CA PHE A 7 6.56 17.96 -24.23
C PHE A 7 6.93 18.01 -25.72
N ASN A 8 6.05 18.54 -26.57
CA ASN A 8 6.23 18.57 -28.03
C ASN A 8 6.93 19.85 -28.54
N ASP A 9 7.17 20.82 -27.66
CA ASP A 9 7.59 22.19 -28.00
C ASP A 9 9.10 22.44 -27.85
N GLY A 10 9.93 21.40 -27.70
CA GLY A 10 11.39 21.55 -27.62
C GLY A 10 11.90 22.12 -26.29
N ARG A 11 11.25 21.81 -25.16
CA ARG A 11 11.90 21.86 -23.82
C ARG A 11 12.30 20.46 -23.39
N GLU A 12 13.21 19.88 -24.15
CA GLU A 12 13.96 18.70 -23.74
C GLU A 12 14.74 19.08 -22.45
N GLY A 13 14.29 18.59 -21.29
CA GLY A 13 15.14 18.53 -20.10
C GLY A 13 14.89 19.50 -18.92
N ASP A 14 13.64 19.78 -18.50
CA ASP A 14 13.42 20.20 -17.10
C ASP A 14 13.40 19.00 -16.14
N VAL A 15 14.43 18.16 -16.26
CA VAL A 15 14.70 17.06 -15.33
C VAL A 15 14.82 17.62 -13.91
N ALA A 16 15.34 18.84 -13.75
CA ALA A 16 15.43 19.51 -12.48
C ALA A 16 14.05 19.81 -11.85
N GLY A 17 13.06 20.21 -12.65
CA GLY A 17 11.67 20.39 -12.23
C GLY A 17 11.01 19.08 -11.79
N LEU A 18 11.16 18.03 -12.61
CA LEU A 18 10.65 16.70 -12.28
C LEU A 18 11.29 16.13 -11.01
N VAL A 19 12.60 16.27 -10.85
CA VAL A 19 13.31 15.84 -9.65
C VAL A 19 12.81 16.59 -8.41
N ARG A 20 12.58 17.91 -8.50
CA ARG A 20 11.99 18.68 -7.40
C ARG A 20 10.58 18.23 -7.05
N GLU A 21 9.75 17.92 -8.04
CA GLU A 21 8.39 17.42 -7.83
C GLU A 21 8.41 16.04 -7.16
N VAL A 22 9.24 15.12 -7.63
CA VAL A 22 9.41 13.79 -7.02
C VAL A 22 9.94 13.92 -5.59
N GLN A 23 10.94 14.77 -5.35
CA GLN A 23 11.45 15.03 -4.00
C GLN A 23 10.36 15.57 -3.07
N GLY A 24 9.52 16.50 -3.55
CA GLY A 24 8.38 17.01 -2.79
C GLY A 24 7.36 15.92 -2.44
N ARG A 25 7.04 15.04 -3.39
CA ARG A 25 6.13 13.90 -3.16
C ARG A 25 6.70 12.87 -2.20
N VAL A 26 7.99 12.55 -2.31
CA VAL A 26 8.68 11.64 -1.38
C VAL A 26 8.71 12.22 0.02
N GLY A 27 8.94 13.54 0.17
CA GLY A 27 8.86 14.22 1.45
C GLY A 27 7.47 14.14 2.08
N ALA A 28 6.43 14.51 1.33
CA ALA A 28 5.05 14.43 1.80
C ALA A 28 4.62 12.99 2.18
N LEU A 29 5.05 12.00 1.39
CA LEU A 29 4.81 10.59 1.72
C LEU A 29 5.54 10.17 2.99
N ALA A 30 6.80 10.58 3.18
CA ALA A 30 7.57 10.27 4.37
C ALA A 30 6.92 10.87 5.63
N ASP A 31 6.46 12.11 5.56
CA ASP A 31 5.76 12.80 6.66
C ASP A 31 4.45 12.08 7.01
N LEU A 32 3.68 11.67 6.00
CA LEU A 32 2.44 10.90 6.21
C LEU A 32 2.72 9.54 6.86
N LEU A 33 3.69 8.78 6.34
CA LEU A 33 4.06 7.48 6.91
C LEU A 33 4.59 7.62 8.34
N HIS A 34 5.34 8.68 8.62
CA HIS A 34 5.84 8.98 9.96
C HIS A 34 4.68 9.26 10.92
N GLY A 35 3.73 10.13 10.52
CA GLY A 35 2.53 10.42 11.32
C GLY A 35 1.70 9.19 11.61
N LEU A 36 1.48 8.32 10.63
CA LEU A 36 0.81 7.03 10.85
C LEU A 36 1.60 6.15 11.81
N SER A 37 2.92 6.06 11.66
CA SER A 37 3.75 5.18 12.48
C SER A 37 3.74 5.51 13.98
N GLU A 38 3.56 6.78 14.34
CA GLU A 38 3.49 7.24 15.73
C GLU A 38 2.09 7.07 16.35
N GLU A 39 1.05 6.89 15.53
CA GLU A 39 -0.30 6.67 16.01
C GLU A 39 -0.40 5.37 16.81
N VAL A 40 -1.15 5.41 17.92
CA VAL A 40 -1.44 4.24 18.74
C VAL A 40 -2.87 3.79 18.45
N ILE A 41 -2.99 2.57 17.96
CA ILE A 41 -4.25 1.93 17.63
C ILE A 41 -4.54 0.85 18.66
N GLU A 42 -5.78 0.82 19.16
CA GLU A 42 -6.25 -0.23 20.05
C GLU A 42 -7.13 -1.22 19.29
N GLY A 43 -6.98 -2.50 19.58
CA GLY A 43 -7.84 -3.56 19.09
C GLY A 43 -8.31 -4.45 20.22
N THR A 44 -9.57 -4.85 20.15
CA THR A 44 -10.23 -5.60 21.21
C THR A 44 -10.65 -6.96 20.68
N ASP A 45 -10.59 -7.98 21.54
CA ASP A 45 -11.14 -9.29 21.20
C ASP A 45 -12.67 -9.26 21.12
N ALA A 46 -13.29 -10.32 20.61
CA ALA A 46 -14.74 -10.38 20.43
C ALA A 46 -15.54 -10.22 21.74
N THR A 47 -14.93 -10.49 22.90
CA THR A 47 -15.60 -10.43 24.21
C THR A 47 -15.35 -9.14 24.98
N GLY A 48 -14.42 -8.29 24.54
CA GLY A 48 -14.04 -7.08 25.29
C GLY A 48 -13.06 -7.32 26.44
N ALA A 49 -12.62 -8.56 26.64
CA ALA A 49 -11.82 -8.95 27.78
C ALA A 49 -10.31 -8.75 27.56
N VAL A 50 -9.86 -8.63 26.31
CA VAL A 50 -8.46 -8.37 25.95
C VAL A 50 -8.38 -7.20 24.99
N VAL A 51 -7.52 -6.24 25.33
CA VAL A 51 -7.21 -5.07 24.50
C VAL A 51 -5.72 -5.07 24.17
N ALA A 52 -5.39 -5.06 22.89
CA ALA A 52 -4.03 -4.93 22.39
C ALA A 52 -3.82 -3.50 21.86
N ARG A 53 -2.67 -2.91 22.18
CA ARG A 53 -2.25 -1.62 21.61
C ARG A 53 -1.09 -1.84 20.66
N VAL A 54 -1.21 -1.34 19.44
CA VAL A 54 -0.16 -1.37 18.43
C VAL A 54 0.16 0.05 17.96
N ASN A 55 1.36 0.25 17.41
CA ASN A 55 1.63 1.47 16.65
C ASN A 55 1.13 1.33 15.20
N GLY A 56 1.16 2.40 14.41
CA GLY A 56 0.76 2.33 12.99
C GLY A 56 1.67 1.50 12.08
N ALA A 57 2.80 1.00 12.58
CA ALA A 57 3.60 -0.04 11.91
C ALA A 57 3.15 -1.48 12.27
N GLY A 58 2.14 -1.64 13.13
CA GLY A 58 1.64 -2.93 13.60
C GLY A 58 2.50 -3.60 14.67
N HIS A 59 3.47 -2.89 15.25
CA HIS A 59 4.26 -3.35 16.39
C HIS A 59 3.44 -3.27 17.67
N LEU A 60 3.46 -4.34 18.45
CA LEU A 60 2.75 -4.42 19.72
C LEU A 60 3.44 -3.54 20.78
N LEU A 61 2.70 -2.59 21.33
CA LEU A 61 3.14 -1.68 22.40
C LEU A 61 2.71 -2.17 23.78
N GLY A 62 1.57 -2.85 23.86
CA GLY A 62 1.07 -3.37 25.13
C GLY A 62 -0.17 -4.23 24.99
N LEU A 63 -0.47 -4.96 26.05
CA LEU A 63 -1.63 -5.82 26.17
C LEU A 63 -2.28 -5.58 27.53
N SER A 64 -3.59 -5.37 27.54
CA SER A 64 -4.42 -5.29 28.74
C SER A 64 -5.38 -6.46 28.75
N ILE A 65 -5.42 -7.19 29.85
CA ILE A 65 -6.29 -8.36 30.03
C ILE A 65 -7.17 -8.09 31.25
N ASP A 66 -8.48 -8.24 31.09
CA ASP A 66 -9.42 -8.13 32.18
C ASP A 66 -9.14 -9.23 33.23
N PRO A 67 -9.05 -8.90 34.53
CA PRO A 67 -8.79 -9.89 35.58
C PRO A 67 -9.80 -11.05 35.62
N ARG A 68 -11.05 -10.83 35.21
CA ARG A 68 -12.07 -11.88 35.10
C ARG A 68 -11.75 -12.85 33.98
N ALA A 69 -11.27 -12.35 32.84
CA ALA A 69 -10.79 -13.20 31.76
C ALA A 69 -9.65 -14.13 32.22
N MET A 70 -8.73 -13.64 33.06
CA MET A 70 -7.66 -14.49 33.62
C MET A 70 -8.17 -15.60 34.54
N ARG A 71 -9.36 -15.42 35.14
CA ARG A 71 -9.97 -16.42 36.02
C ARG A 71 -10.86 -17.40 35.26
N ASP A 72 -11.60 -16.89 34.28
CA ASP A 72 -12.71 -17.60 33.65
C ASP A 72 -12.34 -18.23 32.29
N LEU A 73 -11.26 -17.78 31.64
CA LEU A 73 -10.77 -18.36 30.38
C LEU A 73 -9.67 -19.39 30.62
N ASP A 74 -9.74 -20.51 29.91
CA ASP A 74 -8.61 -21.44 29.82
C ASP A 74 -7.50 -20.91 28.89
N HIS A 75 -6.36 -21.60 28.85
CA HIS A 75 -5.19 -21.20 28.06
C HIS A 75 -5.46 -21.12 26.54
N VAL A 76 -6.39 -21.93 26.01
CA VAL A 76 -6.75 -21.93 24.58
C VAL A 76 -7.63 -20.72 24.29
N ALA A 77 -8.65 -20.50 25.10
CA ALA A 77 -9.55 -19.36 25.00
C ALA A 77 -8.80 -18.03 25.20
N MET A 78 -7.87 -17.97 26.15
CA MET A 78 -6.99 -16.82 26.35
C MET A 78 -6.12 -16.55 25.13
N SER A 79 -5.50 -17.59 24.56
CA SER A 79 -4.67 -17.45 23.34
C SER A 79 -5.49 -16.96 22.14
N ALA A 80 -6.73 -17.44 22.01
CA ALA A 80 -7.65 -16.98 20.97
C ALA A 80 -8.06 -15.52 21.17
N ALA A 81 -8.37 -15.11 22.40
CA ALA A 81 -8.72 -13.72 22.73
C ALA A 81 -7.54 -12.77 22.44
N ILE A 82 -6.32 -13.11 22.86
CA ILE A 82 -5.12 -12.31 22.57
C ILE A 82 -4.88 -12.19 21.06
N ARG A 83 -4.97 -13.30 20.32
CA ARG A 83 -4.84 -13.27 18.85
C ARG A 83 -5.94 -12.42 18.20
N GLY A 84 -7.16 -12.48 18.73
CA GLY A 84 -8.29 -11.66 18.29
C GLY A 84 -8.02 -10.18 18.46
N ALA A 85 -7.62 -9.76 19.66
CA ALA A 85 -7.30 -8.36 19.98
C ALA A 85 -6.16 -7.80 19.11
N ILE A 86 -5.06 -8.55 18.97
CA ILE A 86 -3.93 -8.15 18.12
C ILE A 86 -4.33 -8.11 16.64
N GLY A 87 -5.13 -9.08 16.19
CA GLY A 87 -5.66 -9.13 14.82
C GLY A 87 -6.51 -7.90 14.53
N ALA A 88 -7.45 -7.56 15.42
CA ALA A 88 -8.29 -6.38 15.30
C ALA A 88 -7.46 -5.09 15.22
N ALA A 89 -6.46 -4.93 16.10
CA ALA A 89 -5.61 -3.74 16.13
C ALA A 89 -4.82 -3.57 14.81
N ARG A 90 -4.32 -4.68 14.25
CA ARG A 90 -3.58 -4.68 12.98
C ARG A 90 -4.48 -4.46 11.77
N SER A 91 -5.68 -5.04 11.75
CA SER A 91 -6.66 -4.80 10.69
C SER A 91 -7.04 -3.33 10.63
N GLU A 92 -7.32 -2.74 11.77
CA GLU A 92 -7.62 -1.32 11.92
C GLU A 92 -6.43 -0.43 11.48
N THR A 93 -5.19 -0.83 11.79
CA THR A 93 -3.99 -0.15 11.28
C THR A 93 -3.89 -0.22 9.76
N ALA A 94 -4.18 -1.38 9.17
CA ALA A 94 -4.15 -1.57 7.72
C ALA A 94 -5.24 -0.74 7.01
N GLU A 95 -6.42 -0.61 7.63
CA GLU A 95 -7.52 0.22 7.12
C GLU A 95 -7.15 1.71 7.16
N ARG A 96 -6.58 2.20 8.27
CA ARG A 96 -6.04 3.58 8.34
C ARG A 96 -4.97 3.85 7.29
N LEU A 97 -4.05 2.91 7.09
CA LEU A 97 -3.02 3.02 6.05
C LEU A 97 -3.65 3.08 4.65
N ALA A 98 -4.63 2.24 4.36
CA ALA A 98 -5.33 2.25 3.08
C ALA A 98 -6.03 3.59 2.83
N MET A 99 -6.75 4.12 3.83
CA MET A 99 -7.41 5.43 3.74
C MET A 99 -6.41 6.57 3.54
N ALA A 100 -5.28 6.55 4.26
CA ALA A 100 -4.25 7.57 4.11
C ALA A 100 -3.57 7.51 2.73
N MET A 101 -3.35 6.32 2.18
CA MET A 101 -2.83 6.14 0.82
C MET A 101 -3.85 6.55 -0.25
N GLU A 102 -5.13 6.27 -0.05
CA GLU A 102 -6.19 6.71 -0.95
C GLU A 102 -6.30 8.24 -0.95
N GLY A 103 -6.29 8.88 0.22
CA GLY A 103 -6.26 10.34 0.33
C GLY A 103 -5.02 10.95 -0.30
N PHE A 104 -3.84 10.37 -0.06
CA PHE A 104 -2.59 10.82 -0.66
C PHE A 104 -2.60 10.70 -2.18
N THR A 105 -3.09 9.58 -2.71
CA THR A 105 -3.21 9.41 -4.17
C THR A 105 -4.24 10.35 -4.74
N ALA A 106 -5.42 10.51 -4.13
CA ALA A 106 -6.46 11.45 -4.57
C ALA A 106 -5.98 12.90 -4.64
N ASP A 107 -5.31 13.39 -3.58
CA ASP A 107 -4.74 14.74 -3.53
C ASP A 107 -3.54 14.91 -4.48
N SER A 108 -2.79 13.82 -4.72
CA SER A 108 -1.70 13.80 -5.71
C SER A 108 -2.20 13.70 -7.15
N THR A 109 -3.40 13.13 -7.35
CA THR A 109 -4.05 12.93 -8.65
C THR A 109 -5.01 14.07 -8.97
N GLY A 110 -4.44 15.25 -9.21
CA GLY A 110 -5.05 16.21 -10.17
C GLY A 110 -5.04 15.69 -11.62
N HIS A 111 -4.58 14.45 -11.87
CA HIS A 111 -4.62 13.71 -13.13
C HIS A 111 -5.10 12.28 -12.82
N SER A 112 -6.21 11.86 -13.42
CA SER A 112 -6.89 10.61 -13.11
C SER A 112 -6.01 9.39 -13.42
N ALA A 113 -6.11 8.33 -12.61
CA ALA A 113 -5.48 7.03 -12.89
C ALA A 113 -5.88 6.44 -14.27
N ALA A 114 -7.03 6.89 -14.81
CA ALA A 114 -7.47 6.57 -16.16
C ALA A 114 -6.60 7.23 -17.25
N ASP A 115 -5.99 8.40 -16.98
CA ASP A 115 -5.13 9.11 -17.92
C ASP A 115 -3.74 8.44 -18.01
N ILE A 116 -3.22 7.94 -16.89
CA ILE A 116 -1.93 7.22 -16.85
C ILE A 116 -2.01 5.93 -17.68
N THR A 117 -3.09 5.16 -17.53
CA THR A 117 -3.28 3.92 -18.31
C THR A 117 -3.42 4.21 -19.81
N ARG A 118 -4.05 5.35 -20.17
CA ARG A 118 -4.25 5.75 -21.57
C ARG A 118 -2.95 6.22 -22.23
N ASP A 119 -2.11 6.97 -21.51
CA ASP A 119 -0.80 7.40 -22.01
C ASP A 119 0.16 6.22 -22.17
N ILE A 120 0.14 5.25 -21.25
CA ILE A 120 0.97 4.05 -21.37
C ILE A 120 0.48 3.17 -22.54
N THR A 121 -0.83 2.93 -22.68
CA THR A 121 -1.34 2.01 -23.70
C THR A 121 -1.46 2.62 -25.11
N GLY A 122 -1.50 3.95 -25.23
CA GLY A 122 -1.54 4.64 -26.51
C GLY A 122 -0.25 4.55 -27.31
N ASP A 123 0.91 4.52 -26.65
CA ASP A 123 2.23 4.54 -27.30
C ASP A 123 2.73 3.14 -27.70
N PHE A 124 2.15 2.07 -27.14
CA PHE A 124 2.46 0.68 -27.54
C PHE A 124 1.57 0.14 -28.67
N ALA A 125 0.52 0.88 -29.08
CA ALA A 125 -0.45 0.38 -30.05
C ALA A 125 0.06 0.39 -31.51
N ASP A 126 1.20 1.03 -31.80
CA ASP A 126 1.74 1.16 -33.17
C ASP A 126 3.12 0.49 -33.37
N SER A 127 3.58 -0.30 -32.39
CA SER A 127 4.73 -1.17 -32.57
C SER A 127 4.27 -2.53 -33.12
N PRO A 128 4.74 -2.99 -34.30
CA PRO A 128 4.43 -4.35 -34.75
C PRO A 128 4.95 -5.33 -33.71
N SER A 129 4.06 -6.22 -33.26
CA SER A 129 4.34 -7.27 -32.27
C SER A 129 5.71 -7.90 -32.55
N PRO A 130 6.72 -7.76 -31.66
CA PRO A 130 7.93 -8.54 -31.77
C PRO A 130 7.49 -9.98 -31.56
N GLY A 131 7.53 -10.78 -32.63
CA GLY A 131 7.18 -12.19 -32.58
C GLY A 131 7.84 -12.86 -31.37
N ASP A 132 7.10 -13.74 -30.70
CA ASP A 132 7.53 -14.40 -29.47
C ASP A 132 8.95 -14.95 -29.61
N PRO A 133 9.96 -14.37 -28.92
CA PRO A 133 11.36 -14.77 -29.05
C PRO A 133 11.61 -16.16 -28.46
N LEU A 134 10.64 -16.71 -27.72
CA LEU A 134 10.73 -18.02 -27.07
C LEU A 134 10.05 -19.13 -27.88
N ALA A 135 9.28 -18.78 -28.91
CA ALA A 135 8.62 -19.73 -29.81
C ALA A 135 9.53 -20.88 -30.32
N PRO A 136 10.80 -20.65 -30.74
CA PRO A 136 11.64 -21.76 -31.21
C PRO A 136 12.04 -22.73 -30.09
N TYR A 137 12.17 -22.27 -28.85
CA TYR A 137 12.54 -23.10 -27.70
C TYR A 137 11.36 -23.92 -27.18
N VAL A 138 10.16 -23.34 -27.19
CA VAL A 138 8.92 -24.04 -26.82
C VAL A 138 8.59 -25.16 -27.80
N GLN A 139 8.83 -24.94 -29.11
CA GLN A 139 8.64 -25.97 -30.13
C GLN A 139 9.65 -27.12 -30.04
N ALA A 140 10.88 -26.85 -29.57
CA ALA A 140 11.87 -27.91 -29.35
C ALA A 140 11.47 -28.83 -28.19
N LEU A 141 11.00 -28.27 -27.09
CA LEU A 141 10.52 -29.01 -25.91
C LEU A 141 9.30 -29.90 -26.22
N LEU A 142 8.39 -29.44 -27.07
CA LEU A 142 7.19 -30.19 -27.45
C LEU A 142 7.45 -31.29 -28.49
N ARG A 143 8.64 -31.32 -29.11
CA ARG A 143 9.04 -32.37 -30.07
C ARG A 143 9.80 -33.52 -29.41
N GLU A 144 10.36 -33.31 -28.22
CA GLU A 144 11.14 -34.30 -27.48
C GLU A 144 10.39 -34.96 -26.29
N GLY A 145 9.09 -34.70 -26.15
CA GLY A 145 8.19 -35.41 -25.23
C GLY A 145 7.22 -36.33 -25.96
#